data_AF-A0A1G9AFC1-F1
#
_entry.id   AF-A0A1G9AFC1-F1
#
_cell.length_a   1.000
_cell.length_b   1.000
_cell.length_c   1.000
_cell.angle_alpha   90.00
_cell.angle_beta   90.00
_cell.angle_gamma   90.00
#
_symmetry.space_group_name_H-M   'P 1'
#
loop_
_entity.id
_entity.type
_entity.pdbx_description
1 polymer ?
#
loop_
_entity_poly.entity_id
_entity_poly.type
_entity_poly.pdbx_seq_one_letter_code
_entity_poly.pdbx_strand_id
1 'polypeptide(L)'
;MDTKHVDLIRRELLKLEKLLLTAEIRTSVKELSILLAEEFFEIGSSGKMWRIKDGIDSNGIGIVKMNLSDFDIHPLSENIVLTTFKIFNEEKKQYSLRSSI
;
A
#
# COMPACT_ATOMS: atom_id res chain seq x y z
N MET A 1 0.88 23.15 -5.11
CA MET A 1 1.08 23.00 -3.65
C MET A 1 2.48 23.48 -3.32
N ASP A 2 2.66 24.20 -2.20
CA ASP A 2 4.01 24.57 -1.73
C ASP A 2 4.78 23.34 -1.23
N THR A 3 6.12 23.39 -1.27
CA THR A 3 7.04 22.29 -0.96
C THR A 3 6.76 21.67 0.41
N LYS A 4 6.48 22.49 1.43
CA LYS A 4 6.17 22.01 2.78
C LYS A 4 4.91 21.13 2.84
N HIS A 5 3.92 21.43 2.01
CA HIS A 5 2.66 20.69 1.96
C HIS A 5 2.86 19.33 1.28
N VAL A 6 3.62 19.31 0.18
CA VAL A 6 4.00 18.07 -0.53
C VAL A 6 4.78 17.13 0.39
N ASP A 7 5.71 17.65 1.19
CA ASP A 7 6.46 16.85 2.16
C ASP A 7 5.58 16.23 3.26
N LEU A 8 4.53 16.95 3.71
CA LEU A 8 3.60 16.43 4.70
C LEU A 8 2.78 15.28 4.13
N ILE A 9 2.23 15.45 2.92
CA ILE A 9 1.50 14.42 2.19
C ILE A 9 2.39 13.19 1.99
N ARG A 10 3.62 13.40 1.51
CA ARG A 10 4.60 12.33 1.30
C ARG A 10 4.83 11.50 2.55
N ARG A 11 4.99 12.16 3.71
CA ARG A 11 5.21 11.46 4.99
C ARG A 11 3.99 10.66 5.43
N GLU A 12 2.79 11.20 5.28
CA GLU A 12 1.57 10.47 5.67
C GLU A 12 1.33 9.27 4.75
N LEU A 13 1.45 9.44 3.43
CA LEU A 13 1.30 8.34 2.48
C LEU A 13 2.35 7.24 2.72
N LEU A 14 3.61 7.60 2.98
CA LEU A 14 4.66 6.64 3.33
C LEU A 14 4.31 5.86 4.61
N LYS A 15 3.72 6.52 5.61
CA LYS A 15 3.29 5.88 6.86
C LYS A 15 2.16 4.90 6.59
N LEU A 16 1.13 5.28 5.81
CA LEU A 16 0.02 4.40 5.45
C LEU A 16 0.50 3.16 4.68
N GLU A 17 1.40 3.34 3.70
CA GLU A 17 1.98 2.22 2.96
C GLU A 17 2.81 1.29 3.87
N LYS A 18 3.52 1.83 4.86
CA LYS A 18 4.22 1.00 5.86
C LYS A 18 3.27 0.24 6.78
N LEU A 19 2.13 0.85 7.15
CA LEU A 19 1.09 0.19 7.94
C LEU A 19 0.54 -1.04 7.21
N LEU A 20 0.33 -0.97 5.89
CA LEU A 20 -0.11 -2.11 5.07
C LEU A 20 0.89 -3.29 4.99
N LEU A 21 2.11 -3.13 5.52
CA LEU A 21 3.12 -4.19 5.63
C LEU A 21 3.17 -4.84 7.03
N THR A 22 2.50 -4.29 8.04
CA THR A 22 2.56 -4.83 9.41
C THR A 22 1.62 -6.01 9.58
N ALA A 23 1.99 -6.95 10.46
CA ALA A 23 1.12 -8.08 10.78
C ALA A 23 -0.23 -7.62 11.36
N GLU A 24 -0.20 -6.64 12.28
CA GLU A 24 -1.38 -6.09 12.95
C GLU A 24 -2.47 -5.64 11.96
N ILE A 25 -2.08 -4.87 10.94
CA ILE A 25 -3.00 -4.41 9.91
C ILE A 25 -3.40 -5.56 9.00
N ARG A 26 -2.42 -6.34 8.51
CA ARG A 26 -2.67 -7.38 7.50
C ARG A 26 -3.52 -8.53 8.01
N THR A 27 -3.63 -8.75 9.31
CA THR A 27 -4.50 -9.77 9.92
C THR A 27 -5.83 -9.21 10.42
N SER A 28 -6.10 -7.92 10.24
CA SER A 28 -7.32 -7.27 10.71
C SER A 28 -8.16 -6.76 9.54
N VAL A 29 -9.25 -7.46 9.24
CA VAL A 29 -10.22 -7.04 8.21
C VAL A 29 -10.70 -5.61 8.48
N LYS A 30 -10.98 -5.29 9.75
CA LYS A 30 -11.44 -3.96 10.16
C LYS A 30 -10.42 -2.88 9.82
N GLU A 31 -9.14 -3.07 10.16
CA GLU A 31 -8.11 -2.07 9.89
C GLU A 31 -7.81 -1.94 8.39
N LEU A 32 -7.85 -3.06 7.66
CA LEU A 32 -7.75 -3.04 6.20
C LEU A 32 -8.88 -2.24 5.56
N SER A 33 -10.13 -2.38 6.02
CA SER A 33 -11.27 -1.61 5.54
C SER A 33 -11.21 -0.11 5.90
N ILE A 34 -10.38 0.29 6.87
CA ILE A 34 -10.13 1.70 7.18
C ILE A 34 -9.09 2.30 6.23
N LEU A 35 -8.05 1.52 5.89
CA LEU A 35 -6.93 1.99 5.06
C LEU A 35 -7.19 1.88 3.56
N LEU A 36 -7.99 0.91 3.13
CA LEU A 36 -8.26 0.62 1.73
C LEU A 36 -9.73 0.88 1.43
N ALA A 37 -9.99 1.67 0.39
CA ALA A 37 -11.34 1.97 -0.07
C ALA A 37 -12.08 0.70 -0.52
N GLU A 38 -13.41 0.67 -0.41
CA GLU A 38 -14.25 -0.46 -0.83
C GLU A 38 -14.07 -0.87 -2.30
N GLU A 39 -13.70 0.07 -3.16
CA GLU A 39 -13.45 -0.18 -4.58
C GLU A 39 -11.98 -0.55 -4.89
N PHE A 40 -11.13 -0.63 -3.86
CA PHE A 40 -9.71 -0.92 -4.02
C PHE A 40 -9.49 -2.27 -4.70
N PHE A 41 -8.52 -2.28 -5.60
CA PHE A 41 -8.04 -3.49 -6.26
C PHE A 41 -6.53 -3.40 -6.49
N GLU A 42 -5.87 -4.55 -6.52
CA GLU A 42 -4.45 -4.68 -6.83
C GLU A 42 -4.24 -5.79 -7.87
N ILE A 43 -3.27 -5.62 -8.75
CA ILE A 43 -2.75 -6.72 -9.57
C ILE A 43 -1.49 -7.22 -8.88
N GLY A 44 -1.60 -8.37 -8.22
CA GLY A 44 -0.50 -8.96 -7.49
C GLY A 44 0.59 -9.51 -8.42
N SER A 45 1.73 -9.92 -7.86
CA SER A 45 2.86 -10.49 -8.61
C SER A 45 2.53 -11.77 -9.40
N SER A 46 1.37 -12.39 -9.12
CA SER A 46 0.86 -13.54 -9.89
C SER A 46 0.13 -13.14 -11.18
N GLY A 47 -0.06 -11.84 -11.43
CA GLY A 47 -0.91 -11.31 -12.48
C GLY A 47 -2.41 -11.39 -12.16
N LYS A 48 -2.79 -11.95 -11.01
CA LYS A 48 -4.18 -11.99 -10.57
C LYS A 48 -4.60 -10.67 -9.97
N MET A 49 -5.82 -10.27 -10.28
CA MET A 49 -6.48 -9.13 -9.67
C MET A 49 -7.12 -9.54 -8.35
N TRP A 50 -6.77 -8.83 -7.29
CA TRP A 50 -7.37 -8.93 -5.97
C TRP A 50 -8.23 -7.69 -5.75
N ARG A 51 -9.40 -7.84 -5.11
CA ARG A 51 -10.33 -6.73 -4.85
C ARG A 51 -10.82 -6.85 -3.43
N ILE A 52 -10.91 -5.74 -2.71
CA ILE A 52 -11.38 -5.78 -1.32
C ILE A 52 -12.85 -6.21 -1.24
N LYS A 53 -13.66 -5.79 -2.22
CA LYS A 53 -15.09 -6.14 -2.32
C LYS A 53 -15.38 -7.63 -2.56
N ASP A 54 -14.38 -8.39 -3.03
CA ASP A 54 -14.54 -9.84 -3.22
C ASP A 54 -14.42 -10.59 -1.88
N GLY A 55 -14.17 -9.85 -0.80
CA GLY A 55 -14.04 -10.33 0.56
C GLY A 55 -12.58 -10.47 0.99
N ILE A 56 -12.33 -10.16 2.25
CA ILE A 56 -11.07 -10.48 2.92
C ILE A 56 -11.32 -11.73 3.77
N ASP A 57 -10.39 -12.68 3.76
CA ASP A 57 -10.42 -13.83 4.67
C ASP A 57 -10.51 -13.34 6.12
N SER A 58 -11.12 -14.11 7.03
CA SER A 58 -11.19 -13.75 8.44
C SER A 58 -9.82 -13.55 9.09
N ASN A 59 -8.76 -14.15 8.53
CA ASN A 59 -7.37 -13.99 8.95
C ASN A 59 -6.64 -12.84 8.22
N GLY A 60 -7.35 -12.03 7.44
CA GLY A 60 -6.82 -10.91 6.68
C GLY A 60 -6.17 -11.31 5.35
N ILE A 61 -5.11 -10.59 4.96
CA ILE A 61 -4.37 -10.77 3.69
C ILE A 61 -2.98 -11.40 3.89
N GLY A 62 -2.81 -12.12 5.01
CA GLY A 62 -1.59 -12.85 5.37
C GLY A 62 -0.44 -11.97 5.85
N ILE A 63 0.42 -12.53 6.69
CA ILE A 63 1.61 -11.86 7.22
C ILE A 63 2.71 -11.85 6.16
N VAL A 64 3.47 -10.76 6.11
CA VAL A 64 4.62 -10.62 5.21
C VAL A 64 5.81 -10.04 5.95
N LYS A 65 7.01 -10.34 5.47
CA LYS A 65 8.24 -9.66 5.87
C LYS A 65 8.80 -8.87 4.69
N MET A 66 8.42 -7.60 4.61
CA MET A 66 8.70 -6.73 3.47
C MET A 66 9.29 -5.39 3.92
N ASN A 67 10.26 -4.90 3.17
CA ASN A 67 10.87 -3.57 3.38
C ASN A 67 10.54 -2.65 2.22
N LEU A 68 10.11 -1.43 2.54
CA LEU A 68 9.79 -0.38 1.59
C LEU A 68 10.96 0.59 1.43
N SER A 69 11.37 0.84 0.20
CA SER A 69 12.42 1.80 -0.17
C SER A 69 12.04 2.61 -1.40
N ASP A 70 12.83 3.63 -1.71
CA ASP A 70 12.66 4.47 -2.91
C ASP A 70 11.24 5.04 -3.07
N PHE A 71 10.61 5.44 -1.96
CA PHE A 71 9.27 6.02 -1.99
C PHE A 71 9.29 7.34 -2.74
N ASP A 72 8.31 7.58 -3.59
CA ASP A 72 8.08 8.86 -4.22
C ASP A 72 6.60 9.17 -4.41
N ILE A 73 6.27 10.45 -4.60
CA ILE A 73 4.90 10.90 -4.83
C ILE A 73 4.81 11.80 -6.07
N HIS A 74 3.70 11.64 -6.80
CA HIS A 74 3.37 12.39 -8.00
C HIS A 74 1.92 12.88 -7.88
N PRO A 75 1.69 14.14 -7.48
CA PRO A 75 0.35 14.72 -7.48
C PRO A 75 -0.27 14.66 -8.88
N LEU A 76 -1.46 14.08 -8.98
CA LEU A 76 -2.22 13.98 -10.24
C LEU A 76 -3.33 15.02 -10.32
N SER A 77 -3.91 15.39 -9.17
CA SER A 77 -4.86 16.50 -9.02
C SER A 77 -4.79 17.06 -7.58
N GLU A 78 -5.70 17.96 -7.22
CA GLU A 78 -5.77 18.53 -5.87
C GLU A 78 -5.89 17.47 -4.77
N ASN A 79 -6.66 16.40 -5.03
CA ASN A 79 -6.99 15.37 -4.04
C ASN A 79 -6.49 13.97 -4.40
N ILE A 80 -5.68 13.84 -5.46
CA ILE A 80 -5.20 12.55 -5.96
C ILE A 80 -3.69 12.59 -6.09
N VAL A 81 -3.02 11.60 -5.48
CA VAL A 81 -1.57 11.46 -5.51
C VAL A 81 -1.23 10.03 -5.87
N LEU A 82 -0.41 9.85 -6.90
CA LEU A 82 0.21 8.57 -7.19
C LEU A 82 1.46 8.44 -6.31
N THR A 83 1.57 7.34 -5.58
CA THR A 83 2.82 6.92 -4.94
C THR A 83 3.53 5.89 -5.80
N THR A 84 4.85 5.91 -5.80
CA THR A 84 5.67 4.82 -6.35
C THR A 84 6.73 4.42 -5.36
N PHE A 85 7.07 3.13 -5.30
CA PHE A 85 8.07 2.62 -4.36
C PHE A 85 8.55 1.23 -4.75
N LYS A 86 9.64 0.79 -4.09
CA LYS A 86 10.12 -0.59 -4.16
C LYS A 86 9.78 -1.33 -2.88
N ILE A 87 9.40 -2.59 -3.04
CA ILE A 87 9.27 -3.54 -1.94
C ILE A 87 10.29 -4.65 -2.13
N PHE A 88 11.10 -4.89 -1.11
CA PHE A 88 11.88 -6.12 -0.99
C PHE A 88 11.13 -7.11 -0.11
N ASN A 89 10.73 -8.26 -0.66
CA ASN A 89 10.18 -9.38 0.08
C ASN A 89 11.33 -10.25 0.62
N GLU A 90 11.47 -10.32 1.94
CA GLU A 90 12.56 -11.04 2.58
C GLU A 90 12.44 -12.57 2.48
N GLU A 91 11.23 -13.10 2.36
CA GLU A 91 10.97 -14.54 2.25
C GLU A 91 11.28 -15.03 0.84
N LYS A 92 10.80 -14.29 -0.17
CA LYS A 92 11.01 -14.62 -1.58
C LYS A 92 12.36 -14.12 -2.12
N LYS A 93 13.07 -13.28 -1.37
CA LYS A 93 14.32 -12.60 -1.78
C LYS A 93 14.18 -11.87 -3.12
N GLN A 94 13.06 -11.19 -3.30
CA GLN A 94 12.69 -10.55 -4.57
C GLN A 94 12.25 -9.11 -4.36
N TYR A 95 12.58 -8.26 -5.34
CA TYR A 95 12.09 -6.91 -5.43
C TYR A 95 10.80 -6.87 -6.28
N SER A 96 9.90 -5.97 -5.90
CA SER A 96 8.75 -5.57 -6.71
C SER A 96 8.69 -4.06 -6.78
N LEU A 97 8.28 -3.53 -7.92
CA LEU A 97 7.93 -2.13 -8.10
C LEU A 97 6.44 -1.99 -7.83
N ARG A 98 6.05 -0.97 -7.08
CA ARG A 98 4.65 -0.71 -6.74
C ARG A 98 4.27 0.72 -7.09
N SER A 99 2.99 0.85 -7.40
CA SER A 99 2.29 2.09 -7.65
C SER A 99 0.94 2.02 -6.95
N SER A 100 0.56 3.07 -6.24
CA SER A 100 -0.67 3.13 -5.44
C SER A 100 -1.27 4.53 -5.56
N ILE A 101 -2.59 4.62 -5.66
CA ILE A 101 -3.36 5.87 -5.82
C ILE A 101 -4.43 5.91 -4.71
#